data_AF-A0A6N8HZ59-F1
#
_entry.id   AF-A0A6N8HZ59-F1
#
_cell.length_a   1.000
_cell.length_b   1.000
_cell.length_c   1.000
_cell.angle_alpha   90.00
_cell.angle_beta   90.00
_cell.angle_gamma   90.00
#
_symmetry.space_group_name_H-M   'P 1'
#
loop_
_entity.id
_entity.type
_entity.pdbx_description
1 polymer ?
#
loop_
_entity_poly.entity_id
_entity_poly.type
_entity_poly.pdbx_seq_one_letter_code
_entity_poly.pdbx_strand_id
1 'polypeptide(L)'
;MRSIARTTGISIPFPVVADRTGEVACLYGMVAPDVSKQETVRNVFLIDPNQIIRAILIYPLTNGRSIPEILRLVDALQTTDADKVVTPANWQPGQPALVPPPQTYSALLEREKDPEELGLTCKDWFWCYKQLPNGKENAGNK
;
A
#
# COMPACT_ATOMS: atom_id res chain seq x y z
N MET A 1 10.58 1.35 25.29
CA MET A 1 10.18 2.73 24.92
C MET A 1 10.94 3.81 25.67
N ARG A 2 10.95 3.85 27.02
CA ARG A 2 11.71 4.87 27.79
C ARG A 2 13.20 4.97 27.43
N SER A 3 13.86 3.85 27.14
CA SER A 3 15.28 3.88 26.74
C SER A 3 15.51 4.54 25.37
N ILE A 4 14.59 4.36 24.40
CA ILE A 4 14.72 5.00 23.08
C ILE A 4 14.59 6.51 23.27
N ALA A 5 13.54 6.97 23.95
CA ALA A 5 13.34 8.40 24.23
C ALA A 5 14.54 9.03 24.98
N ARG A 6 15.11 8.32 25.95
CA ARG A 6 16.30 8.81 26.68
C ARG A 6 17.55 8.90 25.79
N THR A 7 17.74 7.95 24.88
CA THR A 7 18.97 7.87 24.07
C THR A 7 18.88 8.71 22.79
N THR A 8 17.72 8.76 22.13
CA THR A 8 17.54 9.43 20.83
C THR A 8 16.75 10.73 20.93
N GLY A 9 16.12 11.02 22.07
CA GLY A 9 15.21 12.16 22.23
C GLY A 9 13.84 11.97 21.57
N ILE A 10 13.60 10.83 20.89
CA ILE A 10 12.38 10.58 20.13
C ILE A 10 11.38 9.78 20.99
N SER A 11 10.20 10.35 21.18
CA SER A 11 9.06 9.62 21.74
C SER A 11 8.36 8.82 20.64
N ILE A 12 7.97 7.58 20.93
CA ILE A 12 7.26 6.72 19.99
C ILE A 12 5.75 6.97 20.16
N PRO A 13 5.06 7.57 19.15
CA PRO A 13 3.68 8.02 19.32
C PRO A 13 2.64 6.94 19.00
N PHE A 14 3.05 5.71 18.74
CA PHE A 14 2.18 4.60 18.35
C PHE A 14 2.24 3.45 19.37
N PRO A 15 1.16 2.67 19.52
CA PRO A 15 1.13 1.55 20.44
C PRO A 15 2.06 0.43 19.99
N VAL A 16 2.58 -0.33 20.95
CA VAL A 16 3.37 -1.54 20.71
C VAL A 16 2.74 -2.69 21.49
N VAL A 17 2.34 -3.74 20.79
CA VAL A 17 1.74 -4.93 21.38
C VAL A 17 2.83 -5.78 22.04
N ALA A 18 2.59 -6.22 23.27
CA ALA A 18 3.45 -7.16 23.99
C ALA A 18 2.83 -8.57 23.92
N ASP A 19 3.15 -9.32 22.87
CA ASP A 19 2.68 -10.69 22.66
C ASP A 19 3.57 -11.69 23.42
N ARG A 20 3.31 -11.88 24.72
CA ARG A 20 4.13 -12.75 25.59
C ARG A 20 3.94 -14.23 25.31
N THR A 21 2.75 -14.64 24.85
CA THR A 21 2.43 -16.04 24.54
C THR A 21 2.84 -16.41 23.11
N GLY A 22 2.99 -15.42 22.22
CA GLY A 22 3.28 -15.64 20.81
C GLY A 22 2.04 -16.04 20.01
N GLU A 23 0.85 -15.97 20.60
CA GLU A 23 -0.41 -16.38 19.96
C GLU A 23 -0.72 -15.50 18.75
N VAL A 24 -0.51 -14.18 18.87
CA VAL A 24 -0.73 -13.25 17.76
C VAL A 24 0.30 -13.49 16.66
N ALA A 25 1.57 -13.69 17.03
CA ALA A 25 2.63 -14.01 16.07
C ALA A 25 2.33 -15.31 15.31
N CYS A 26 1.85 -16.36 15.97
CA CYS A 26 1.46 -17.62 15.34
C CYS A 26 0.24 -17.46 14.41
N LEU A 27 -0.81 -16.75 14.87
CA LEU A 27 -2.03 -16.53 14.06
C LEU A 27 -1.74 -15.80 12.75
N TYR A 28 -0.80 -14.85 12.77
CA TYR A 28 -0.40 -14.09 11.59
C TYR A 28 0.79 -14.70 10.83
N GLY A 29 1.21 -15.93 11.17
CA GLY A 29 2.31 -16.61 10.48
C GLY A 29 3.66 -15.89 10.60
N MET A 30 3.86 -15.11 11.67
CA MET A 30 5.09 -14.35 11.91
C MET A 30 6.26 -15.22 12.42
N VAL A 31 6.00 -16.49 12.70
CA VAL A 31 6.96 -17.48 13.19
C VAL A 31 7.30 -18.44 12.05
N ALA A 32 8.58 -18.58 11.71
CA ALA A 32 9.03 -19.56 10.73
C ALA A 32 9.00 -20.98 11.36
N PRO A 33 8.49 -22.01 10.66
CA PRO A 33 8.41 -23.36 11.22
C PRO A 33 9.78 -24.02 11.51
N ASP A 34 10.81 -23.71 10.70
CA ASP A 34 12.10 -24.42 10.72
C ASP A 34 13.28 -23.60 11.28
N VAL A 35 13.06 -22.34 11.61
CA VAL A 35 14.07 -21.50 12.28
C VAL A 35 13.64 -21.43 13.73
N SER A 36 14.48 -21.92 14.63
CA SER A 36 14.49 -21.66 16.09
C SER A 36 13.35 -20.76 16.56
N LYS A 37 12.51 -21.27 17.50
CA LYS A 37 11.31 -20.66 18.13
C LYS A 37 11.46 -19.22 18.70
N GLN A 38 12.51 -18.50 18.35
CA GLN A 38 12.94 -17.21 18.88
C GLN A 38 13.12 -16.13 17.79
N GLU A 39 13.04 -16.46 16.51
CA GLU A 39 13.26 -15.48 15.43
C GLU A 39 11.97 -15.14 14.68
N THR A 40 11.27 -14.10 15.14
CA THR A 40 10.15 -13.50 14.39
C THR A 40 10.69 -12.88 13.11
N VAL A 41 10.14 -13.21 11.93
CA VAL A 41 10.43 -12.45 10.71
C VAL A 41 9.76 -11.06 10.80
N ARG A 42 10.33 -10.07 10.10
CA ARG A 42 9.86 -8.67 10.17
C ARG A 42 8.67 -8.51 9.21
N ASN A 43 7.49 -8.88 9.68
CA ASN A 43 6.26 -8.72 8.91
C ASN A 43 5.71 -7.30 9.00
N VAL A 44 5.07 -6.86 7.92
CA VAL A 44 4.22 -5.66 7.86
C VAL A 44 2.89 -6.08 7.25
N PHE A 45 1.80 -5.81 7.95
CA PHE A 45 0.44 -6.05 7.48
C PHE A 45 -0.21 -4.70 7.21
N LEU A 46 -0.68 -4.48 6.00
CA LEU A 46 -1.56 -3.35 5.68
C LEU A 46 -3.00 -3.84 5.73
N ILE A 47 -3.77 -3.29 6.66
CA ILE A 47 -5.15 -3.67 6.92
C ILE A 47 -6.03 -2.46 6.65
N ASP A 48 -7.09 -2.64 5.87
CA ASP A 48 -8.02 -1.55 5.54
C ASP A 48 -9.10 -1.36 6.63
N PRO A 49 -9.94 -0.30 6.55
CA PRO A 49 -11.01 -0.07 7.51
C PRO A 49 -12.07 -1.18 7.60
N ASN A 50 -12.15 -2.07 6.61
CA ASN A 50 -13.03 -3.25 6.61
C ASN A 50 -12.35 -4.47 7.25
N GLN A 51 -11.18 -4.28 7.87
CA GLN A 51 -10.37 -5.33 8.50
C GLN A 51 -9.85 -6.39 7.51
N ILE A 52 -9.72 -6.01 6.23
CA ILE A 52 -9.18 -6.89 5.20
C ILE A 52 -7.67 -6.64 5.08
N ILE A 53 -6.88 -7.70 5.08
CA ILE A 53 -5.44 -7.62 4.78
C ILE A 53 -5.28 -7.33 3.28
N ARG A 54 -4.71 -6.16 2.97
CA ARG A 54 -4.51 -5.67 1.59
C ARG A 54 -3.11 -5.95 1.05
N ALA A 55 -2.13 -6.02 1.93
CA ALA A 55 -0.77 -6.40 1.59
C ALA A 55 -0.03 -6.97 2.80
N ILE A 56 0.90 -7.90 2.53
CA ILE A 56 1.82 -8.47 3.51
C ILE A 56 3.23 -8.32 2.95
N LEU A 57 4.13 -7.71 3.73
CA LEU A 57 5.55 -7.65 3.41
C LEU A 57 6.33 -8.44 4.46
N ILE A 58 7.19 -9.35 4.00
CA ILE A 58 7.96 -10.24 4.88
C ILE A 58 9.45 -9.97 4.65
N TYR A 59 10.12 -9.40 5.65
CA TYR A 59 11.56 -9.15 5.63
C TYR A 59 12.29 -10.10 6.59
N PRO A 60 13.49 -10.59 6.24
CA PRO A 60 14.33 -11.32 7.18
C PRO A 60 14.84 -10.39 8.29
N LEU A 61 15.33 -10.95 9.40
CA LEU A 61 15.86 -10.17 10.52
C LEU A 61 17.06 -9.30 10.15
N THR A 62 17.85 -9.76 9.17
CA THR A 62 19.07 -9.14 8.64
C THR A 62 18.83 -7.85 7.88
N ASN A 63 17.63 -7.64 7.34
CA ASN A 63 17.34 -6.53 6.44
C ASN A 63 16.30 -5.58 7.05
N GLY A 64 16.64 -4.29 7.08
CA GLY A 64 15.72 -3.24 7.46
C GLY A 64 14.58 -3.08 6.44
N ARG A 65 13.41 -2.66 6.91
CA ARG A 65 12.26 -2.33 6.06
C ARG A 65 12.44 -0.97 5.40
N SER A 66 11.86 -0.80 4.22
CA SER A 66 11.75 0.52 3.57
C SER A 66 10.46 1.22 4.01
N ILE A 67 10.58 2.23 4.88
CA ILE A 67 9.43 3.05 5.29
C ILE A 67 8.81 3.81 4.10
N PRO A 68 9.60 4.40 3.18
CA PRO A 68 9.04 5.04 1.99
C PRO A 68 8.17 4.10 1.15
N GLU A 69 8.54 2.82 1.01
CA GLU A 69 7.74 1.85 0.25
C GLU A 69 6.44 1.50 0.98
N ILE A 70 6.48 1.38 2.30
CA ILE A 70 5.25 1.14 3.09
C ILE A 70 4.28 2.31 2.92
N LEU A 71 4.76 3.55 2.97
CA LEU A 71 3.93 4.75 2.75
C LEU A 71 3.40 4.80 1.30
N ARG A 72 4.25 4.55 0.30
CA ARG A 72 3.85 4.52 -1.10
C ARG A 72 2.77 3.48 -1.36
N LEU A 73 2.88 2.29 -0.76
CA LEU A 73 1.90 1.22 -0.90
C LEU A 73 0.56 1.59 -0.23
N VAL A 74 0.59 2.26 0.93
CA VAL A 74 -0.62 2.79 1.56
C VAL A 74 -1.31 3.81 0.65
N ASP A 75 -0.55 4.78 0.11
CA ASP A 75 -1.11 5.78 -0.81
C ASP A 75 -1.67 5.12 -2.08
N ALA A 76 -0.97 4.13 -2.64
CA ALA A 76 -1.42 3.40 -3.82
C ALA A 76 -2.72 2.62 -3.59
N LEU A 77 -2.86 1.96 -2.43
CA LEU A 77 -4.08 1.26 -2.03
C LEU A 77 -5.24 2.23 -1.85
N GLN A 78 -5.00 3.35 -1.16
CA GLN A 78 -6.02 4.39 -0.95
C GLN A 78 -6.47 5.03 -2.28
N THR A 79 -5.53 5.32 -3.19
CA THR A 79 -5.82 5.84 -4.53
C THR A 79 -6.61 4.83 -5.37
N THR A 80 -6.23 3.55 -5.34
CA THR A 80 -6.97 2.48 -6.04
C THR A 80 -8.42 2.42 -5.56
N ASP A 81 -8.63 2.49 -4.25
CA ASP A 81 -9.97 2.40 -3.66
C ASP A 81 -10.82 3.64 -3.93
N ALA A 82 -10.23 4.84 -3.85
CA ALA A 82 -10.90 6.12 -4.05
C ALA A 82 -11.22 6.40 -5.52
N ASP A 83 -10.23 6.27 -6.40
CA ASP A 83 -10.33 6.69 -7.80
C ASP A 83 -10.72 5.56 -8.76
N LYS A 84 -10.88 4.33 -8.25
CA LYS A 84 -11.18 3.12 -9.02
C LYS A 84 -10.20 2.90 -10.17
N VAL A 85 -8.91 3.09 -9.87
CA VAL A 85 -7.79 2.95 -10.80
C VAL A 85 -6.86 1.82 -10.36
N VAL A 86 -5.91 1.48 -11.22
CA VAL A 86 -4.80 0.58 -10.93
C VAL A 86 -3.52 1.39 -10.89
N THR A 87 -2.74 1.24 -9.81
CA THR A 87 -1.41 1.86 -9.72
C THR A 87 -0.36 0.94 -10.35
N PRO A 88 0.31 1.34 -11.45
CA PRO A 88 1.31 0.50 -12.12
C PRO A 88 2.57 0.27 -11.27
N ALA A 89 3.49 -0.56 -11.79
CA ALA A 89 4.80 -0.76 -11.18
C ALA A 89 5.51 0.58 -10.96
N ASN A 90 6.12 0.74 -9.78
CA ASN A 90 6.83 1.96 -9.35
C ASN A 90 5.97 3.23 -9.30
N TRP A 91 4.64 3.11 -9.34
CA TRP A 91 3.74 4.27 -9.27
C TRP A 91 3.97 5.07 -7.98
N GLN A 92 3.99 6.39 -8.13
CA GLN A 92 4.10 7.36 -7.04
C GLN A 92 2.89 8.30 -7.04
N PRO A 93 2.49 8.85 -5.88
CA PRO A 93 1.45 9.87 -5.81
C PRO A 93 1.71 11.03 -6.79
N GLY A 94 0.66 11.45 -7.50
CA GLY A 94 0.73 12.48 -8.54
C GLY A 94 1.03 11.96 -9.95
N GLN A 95 1.50 10.72 -10.10
CA GLN A 95 1.65 10.10 -11.42
C GLN A 95 0.29 9.63 -11.98
N PRO A 96 0.14 9.60 -13.32
CA PRO A 96 -1.04 9.00 -13.95
C PRO A 96 -1.26 7.56 -13.48
N ALA A 97 -2.52 7.19 -13.24
CA ALA A 97 -2.89 5.84 -12.87
C ALA A 97 -3.58 5.14 -14.04
N LEU A 98 -3.48 3.82 -14.09
CA LEU A 98 -4.07 3.00 -15.14
C LEU A 98 -5.57 2.84 -14.87
N VAL A 99 -6.39 2.96 -15.90
CA VAL A 99 -7.81 2.66 -15.81
C VAL A 99 -8.04 1.17 -16.09
N PRO A 100 -8.88 0.48 -15.29
CA PRO A 100 -9.21 -0.92 -15.56
C PRO A 100 -9.68 -1.14 -17.00
N PRO A 101 -9.26 -2.24 -17.64
CA PRO A 101 -9.68 -2.55 -19.00
C PRO A 101 -11.20 -2.79 -19.06
N PRO A 102 -11.85 -2.44 -20.18
CA PRO A 102 -13.28 -2.68 -20.34
C PRO A 102 -13.57 -4.18 -20.23
N GLN A 103 -14.65 -4.54 -19.54
CA GLN A 103 -15.05 -5.94 -19.36
C GLN A 103 -16.13 -6.38 -20.37
N THR A 104 -16.68 -5.42 -21.13
CA THR A 104 -17.71 -5.67 -22.15
C THR A 104 -17.31 -5.06 -23.48
N TYR A 105 -17.82 -5.64 -24.56
CA TYR A 105 -17.56 -5.15 -25.92
C TYR A 105 -18.11 -3.74 -26.15
N SER A 106 -19.26 -3.40 -25.56
CA SER A 106 -19.82 -2.04 -25.66
C SER A 106 -18.92 -0.98 -25.03
N ALA A 107 -18.38 -1.25 -23.83
CA ALA A 107 -17.48 -0.34 -23.13
C ALA A 107 -16.12 -0.21 -23.84
N LEU A 108 -15.68 -1.27 -24.53
CA LEU A 108 -14.52 -1.19 -25.42
C LEU A 108 -14.77 -0.21 -26.56
N LEU A 109 -15.89 -0.35 -27.27
CA LEU A 109 -16.23 0.54 -28.39
C LEU A 109 -16.38 2.00 -27.94
N GLU A 110 -16.94 2.26 -26.76
CA GLU A 110 -17.03 3.62 -26.20
C GLU A 110 -15.64 4.21 -25.94
N ARG A 111 -14.72 3.41 -25.39
CA ARG A 111 -13.35 3.84 -25.10
C ARG A 111 -12.50 4.05 -26.35
N GLU A 112 -12.69 3.23 -27.38
CA GLU A 112 -11.96 3.36 -28.65
C GLU A 112 -12.41 4.57 -29.47
N LYS A 113 -13.69 4.96 -29.38
CA LYS A 113 -14.22 6.10 -30.12
C LYS A 113 -13.55 7.41 -29.70
N ASP A 114 -13.66 7.76 -28.42
CA ASP A 114 -13.26 9.09 -27.94
C ASP A 114 -12.56 9.03 -26.56
N PRO A 115 -11.32 8.51 -26.49
CA PRO A 115 -10.58 8.42 -25.24
C PRO A 115 -10.25 9.80 -24.62
N GLU A 116 -10.07 10.83 -25.45
CA GLU A 116 -9.75 12.19 -24.99
C GLU A 116 -10.92 12.87 -24.28
N GLU A 117 -12.17 12.65 -24.73
CA GLU A 117 -13.36 13.16 -24.05
C GLU A 117 -13.52 12.55 -22.66
N LEU A 118 -13.06 11.30 -22.48
CA LEU A 118 -13.00 10.61 -21.20
C LEU A 118 -11.81 11.05 -20.32
N GLY A 119 -10.97 11.97 -20.81
CA GLY A 119 -9.76 12.41 -20.13
C GLY A 119 -8.69 11.33 -20.04
N LEU A 120 -8.69 10.37 -20.98
CA LEU A 120 -7.79 9.23 -20.99
C LEU A 120 -6.65 9.42 -22.01
N THR A 121 -5.47 8.99 -21.62
CA THR A 121 -4.32 8.82 -22.53
C THR A 121 -4.13 7.33 -22.78
N CYS A 122 -4.59 6.85 -23.94
CA CYS A 122 -4.57 5.44 -24.31
C CYS A 122 -3.48 5.15 -25.33
N LYS A 123 -2.71 4.07 -25.09
CA LYS A 123 -1.84 3.46 -26.12
C LYS A 123 -2.57 2.35 -26.87
N ASP A 124 -3.50 1.70 -26.18
CA ASP A 124 -4.34 0.62 -26.68
C ASP A 124 -5.65 0.61 -25.88
N TRP A 125 -6.68 -0.11 -26.33
CA TRP A 125 -8.02 -0.12 -25.72
C TRP A 125 -8.01 -0.58 -24.25
N PHE A 126 -7.09 -1.48 -23.89
CA PHE A 126 -6.90 -1.98 -22.53
C PHE A 126 -5.85 -1.18 -21.74
N TRP A 127 -5.06 -0.35 -22.42
CA TRP A 127 -3.91 0.35 -21.85
C TRP A 127 -4.11 1.86 -21.87
N CYS A 128 -4.91 2.33 -20.93
CA CYS A 128 -5.27 3.73 -20.78
C CYS A 128 -4.92 4.28 -19.40
N TYR A 129 -4.33 5.47 -19.38
CA TYR A 129 -4.05 6.21 -18.16
C TYR A 129 -5.02 7.37 -17.99
N LYS A 130 -5.29 7.73 -16.74
CA LYS A 130 -5.94 9.00 -16.39
C LYS A 130 -5.04 9.78 -15.44
N GLN A 131 -4.98 11.10 -15.62
CA GLN A 131 -4.34 11.96 -14.63
C GLN A 131 -5.24 12.04 -13.41
N LEU A 132 -4.67 11.83 -12.22
CA LEU A 132 -5.42 11.95 -10.98
C LEU A 132 -5.44 13.42 -10.54
N PRO A 133 -6.53 13.89 -9.90
CA PRO A 133 -6.52 15.17 -9.21
C PRO A 133 -5.35 15.16 -8.22
N ASN A 134 -4.59 16.26 -8.12
CA ASN A 134 -3.51 16.38 -7.15
C ASN A 134 -4.08 16.38 -5.72
N GLY A 135 -4.32 15.19 -5.18
CA GLY A 135 -4.88 15.01 -3.86
C GLY A 135 -3.76 14.80 -2.84
N LYS A 136 -3.14 15.89 -2.37
CA LYS A 136 -2.83 16.22 -0.95
C LYS A 136 -2.39 17.68 -0.86
N GLU A 137 -3.33 18.63 -0.81
CA GLU A 137 -3.09 19.83 -0.01
C GLU A 137 -2.90 19.38 1.45
N ASN A 138 -1.88 19.91 2.11
CA ASN A 138 -1.37 19.48 3.40
C ASN A 138 -2.44 19.42 4.51
N ALA A 139 -3.09 18.27 4.68
CA ALA A 139 -3.83 17.92 5.89
C ALA A 139 -2.83 17.52 6.99
N GLY A 140 -2.05 18.48 7.48
CA GLY A 140 -1.02 18.23 8.50
C GLY A 140 -0.37 19.48 9.08
N ASN A 141 -0.99 20.66 8.94
CA ASN A 141 -0.54 21.88 9.61
C ASN A 141 -1.66 22.40 10.52
N LYS A 142 -1.89 21.69 11.62
CA LYS A 142 -2.49 22.20 12.87
C LYS A 142 -1.95 21.41 14.05
#